data_AF-A0A3A5A6C5-F1
#
_entry.id   AF-A0A3A5A6C5-F1
#
_cell.length_a   1.000
_cell.length_b   1.000
_cell.length_c   1.000
_cell.angle_alpha   90.00
_cell.angle_beta   90.00
_cell.angle_gamma   90.00
#
_symmetry.space_group_name_H-M   'P 1'
#
loop_
_entity.id
_entity.type
_entity.pdbx_description
1 polymer ?
#
loop_
_entity_poly.entity_id
_entity_poly.type
_entity_poly.pdbx_seq_one_letter_code
_entity_poly.pdbx_strand_id
1 'polypeptide(L)'
;MCFIMAMTPAAFAGLSAVGPFNPVAPPGNGFPQWYTDANGVSVDLPIPPAGDGVAAPTMIYAPLTATSNAVAQAAGFDGEAFYFMARNPRSFQTKYGRVTITVGLEASYASGVPAAGDQVVFSRIRIRAAVGVPGTYTFFHPWGSESIPVTAADIASKAKGINFTKDVGLTPGWVSDGAGGWTAVAAPLGFHSVLQPGNTMSTFIRAVAPPPPAGWIGDGVSNSTFTGSPIGHNKFRLEGPAGIDLDGKGNNFIETSIMVISGHIPATLTTPLPLSLDRVTCSFVGGVENIDLWLTSKQGAAIQVTDPLGAVLATGTVTAPRGTYFRSFPGTAKTITVTVTDPLGAFTPTSATTNVIDYLNIIQPSYSLASRILTVQATSSDFFNNPINPPVLTVTGYGPMTLDPLTGIYSLSAPVTINAAPPRIQVTSSVGGSETAPVAIVP
;
A
#
# COMPACT_ATOMS: atom_id res chain seq x y z
N MET A 1 -32.59 -23.14 38.17
CA MET A 1 -31.28 -22.48 37.92
C MET A 1 -31.08 -22.43 36.42
N CYS A 2 -31.26 -21.25 35.83
CA CYS A 2 -31.08 -21.01 34.39
C CYS A 2 -29.58 -20.85 34.13
N PHE A 3 -29.00 -21.72 33.30
CA PHE A 3 -27.58 -21.67 32.95
C PHE A 3 -27.39 -20.55 31.93
N ILE A 4 -26.90 -19.40 32.39
CA ILE A 4 -26.45 -18.31 31.52
C ILE A 4 -25.12 -18.79 30.91
N MET A 5 -25.17 -19.27 29.67
CA MET A 5 -23.98 -19.54 28.89
C MET A 5 -23.39 -18.19 28.46
N ALA A 6 -22.44 -17.69 29.24
CA ALA A 6 -21.64 -16.53 28.86
C ALA A 6 -20.76 -16.95 27.67
N MET A 7 -21.20 -16.62 26.46
CA MET A 7 -20.31 -16.63 25.29
C MET A 7 -19.26 -15.54 25.50
N THR A 8 -18.05 -15.93 25.89
CA THR A 8 -16.88 -15.07 25.77
C THR A 8 -16.75 -14.67 24.30
N PRO A 9 -16.73 -13.37 23.94
CA PRO A 9 -16.52 -12.99 22.56
C PRO A 9 -15.14 -13.50 22.15
N ALA A 10 -15.10 -14.36 21.14
CA ALA A 10 -13.85 -14.56 20.41
C ALA A 10 -13.42 -13.16 19.94
N ALA A 11 -12.20 -12.77 20.24
CA ALA A 11 -11.61 -11.56 19.67
C ALA A 11 -11.46 -11.83 18.16
N PHE A 12 -12.50 -11.51 17.39
CA PHE A 12 -12.38 -11.51 15.94
C PHE A 12 -11.42 -10.39 15.59
N ALA A 13 -10.30 -10.75 14.98
CA ALA A 13 -9.48 -9.79 14.26
C ALA A 13 -10.37 -9.08 13.23
N GLY A 14 -10.16 -7.78 13.04
CA GLY A 14 -10.84 -7.02 11.99
C GLY A 14 -10.39 -7.49 10.60
N LEU A 15 -10.44 -6.61 9.60
CA LEU A 15 -9.82 -6.89 8.31
C LEU A 15 -8.33 -7.26 8.50
N SER A 16 -7.80 -8.13 7.63
CA SER A 16 -6.50 -8.78 7.81
C SER A 16 -5.34 -7.99 7.21
N ALA A 17 -5.58 -7.27 6.11
CA ALA A 17 -4.55 -6.50 5.42
C ALA A 17 -5.12 -5.29 4.69
N VAL A 18 -4.25 -4.33 4.42
CA VAL A 18 -4.49 -3.15 3.59
C VAL A 18 -3.41 -3.08 2.53
N GLY A 19 -3.80 -2.70 1.31
CA GLY A 19 -2.90 -2.57 0.18
C GLY A 19 -2.10 -1.27 0.17
N PRO A 20 -1.31 -1.06 -0.90
CA PRO A 20 -0.59 0.18 -1.15
C PRO A 20 -1.55 1.36 -1.19
N PHE A 21 -1.04 2.55 -0.90
CA PHE A 21 -1.82 3.78 -1.01
C PHE A 21 -1.62 4.42 -2.38
N ASN A 22 -2.70 4.88 -2.99
CA ASN A 22 -2.60 5.76 -4.14
C ASN A 22 -2.05 7.13 -3.70
N PRO A 23 -1.25 7.83 -4.53
CA PRO A 23 -0.76 9.16 -4.21
C PRO A 23 -1.88 10.14 -3.87
N VAL A 24 -1.61 11.08 -2.96
CA VAL A 24 -2.49 12.23 -2.65
C VAL A 24 -2.31 13.34 -3.68
N ALA A 25 -2.31 12.98 -4.96
CA ALA A 25 -2.14 13.91 -6.07
C ALA A 25 -2.70 13.29 -7.36
N PRO A 26 -3.16 14.10 -8.33
CA PRO A 26 -3.57 13.59 -9.64
C PRO A 26 -2.38 13.02 -10.44
N PRO A 27 -2.51 11.86 -11.09
CA PRO A 27 -3.63 10.91 -10.97
C PRO A 27 -3.52 10.08 -9.68
N GLY A 28 -4.61 10.01 -8.91
CA GLY A 28 -4.64 9.30 -7.62
C GLY A 28 -5.83 9.72 -6.76
N ASN A 29 -6.44 8.74 -6.06
CA ASN A 29 -7.56 8.98 -5.16
C ASN A 29 -7.11 9.22 -3.70
N GLY A 30 -5.83 9.01 -3.38
CA GLY A 30 -5.31 9.16 -2.02
C GLY A 30 -5.78 8.07 -1.04
N PHE A 31 -6.42 7.00 -1.51
CA PHE A 31 -6.89 5.90 -0.68
C PHE A 31 -6.08 4.62 -0.92
N PRO A 32 -6.10 3.65 0.02
CA PRO A 32 -5.59 2.31 -0.22
C PRO A 32 -6.18 1.68 -1.49
N GLN A 33 -5.39 0.86 -2.18
CA GLN A 33 -5.86 0.20 -3.39
C GLN A 33 -6.83 -0.93 -3.06
N TRP A 34 -6.63 -1.63 -1.94
CA TRP A 34 -7.46 -2.76 -1.54
C TRP A 34 -7.43 -2.99 -0.02
N TYR A 35 -8.40 -3.77 0.44
CA TYR A 35 -8.43 -4.36 1.78
C TYR A 35 -8.75 -5.84 1.69
N THR A 36 -8.11 -6.65 2.53
CA THR A 36 -8.33 -8.09 2.63
C THR A 36 -9.01 -8.41 3.94
N ASP A 37 -10.00 -9.30 3.91
CA ASP A 37 -10.71 -9.77 5.08
C ASP A 37 -10.04 -10.99 5.74
N ALA A 38 -10.57 -11.46 6.86
CA ALA A 38 -10.02 -12.59 7.62
C ALA A 38 -10.11 -13.94 6.88
N ASN A 39 -10.90 -14.03 5.81
CA ASN A 39 -10.99 -15.22 4.94
C ASN A 39 -10.10 -15.11 3.69
N GLY A 40 -9.32 -14.04 3.57
CA GLY A 40 -8.45 -13.81 2.40
C GLY A 40 -9.17 -13.22 1.19
N VAL A 41 -10.44 -12.82 1.30
CA VAL A 41 -11.16 -12.13 0.23
C VAL A 41 -10.72 -10.68 0.23
N SER A 42 -10.33 -10.18 -0.94
CA SER A 42 -9.93 -8.78 -1.10
C SER A 42 -10.94 -8.02 -1.96
N VAL A 43 -11.15 -6.75 -1.60
CA VAL A 43 -11.90 -5.78 -2.40
C VAL A 43 -11.04 -4.55 -2.65
N ASP A 44 -11.17 -3.96 -3.83
CA ASP A 44 -10.36 -2.81 -4.26
C ASP A 44 -11.18 -1.52 -4.43
N LEU A 45 -10.47 -0.42 -4.68
CA LEU A 45 -11.04 0.88 -5.04
C LEU A 45 -10.30 1.46 -6.27
N PRO A 46 -10.68 1.02 -7.49
CA PRO A 46 -10.07 1.51 -8.73
C PRO A 46 -10.42 2.98 -8.99
N ILE A 47 -9.72 3.60 -9.94
CA ILE A 47 -9.92 4.99 -10.37
C ILE A 47 -10.25 5.01 -11.87
N PRO A 48 -11.45 5.46 -12.28
CA PRO A 48 -12.62 5.67 -11.43
C PRO A 48 -13.08 4.34 -10.77
N PRO A 49 -13.91 4.39 -9.71
CA PRO A 49 -14.56 3.20 -9.19
C PRO A 49 -15.28 2.44 -10.31
N ALA A 50 -15.30 1.11 -10.24
CA ALA A 50 -15.84 0.29 -11.32
C ALA A 50 -17.37 0.46 -11.45
N GLY A 51 -17.86 0.62 -12.67
CA GLY A 51 -19.29 0.85 -12.97
C GLY A 51 -19.68 2.33 -12.99
N ASP A 52 -20.98 2.62 -12.99
CA ASP A 52 -21.57 3.97 -13.07
C ASP A 52 -22.34 4.39 -11.79
N GLY A 53 -22.32 3.54 -10.76
CA GLY A 53 -23.06 3.69 -9.51
C GLY A 53 -24.53 3.23 -9.57
N VAL A 54 -25.04 2.84 -10.74
CA VAL A 54 -26.47 2.61 -10.99
C VAL A 54 -26.76 1.26 -11.65
N ALA A 55 -25.97 0.83 -12.63
CA ALA A 55 -26.17 -0.37 -13.43
C ALA A 55 -25.22 -1.50 -13.04
N ALA A 56 -25.73 -2.74 -12.95
CA ALA A 56 -24.93 -3.88 -12.55
C ALA A 56 -23.95 -4.34 -13.66
N PRO A 57 -22.73 -4.80 -13.32
CA PRO A 57 -22.12 -4.69 -11.99
C PRO A 57 -21.55 -3.29 -11.74
N THR A 58 -21.72 -2.78 -10.53
CA THR A 58 -21.17 -1.47 -10.14
C THR A 58 -20.73 -1.42 -8.68
N MET A 59 -19.71 -0.62 -8.44
CA MET A 59 -19.38 -0.10 -7.12
C MET A 59 -20.36 1.03 -6.76
N ILE A 60 -20.49 1.31 -5.47
CA ILE A 60 -21.30 2.43 -4.98
C ILE A 60 -20.37 3.57 -4.59
N TYR A 61 -20.68 4.78 -5.07
CA TYR A 61 -19.90 5.97 -4.83
C TYR A 61 -20.73 7.23 -5.11
N ALA A 62 -20.29 8.37 -4.59
CA ALA A 62 -20.86 9.68 -4.91
C ALA A 62 -20.38 10.09 -6.31
N PRO A 63 -21.30 10.25 -7.29
CA PRO A 63 -20.90 10.61 -8.64
C PRO A 63 -20.37 12.05 -8.70
N LEU A 64 -19.46 12.28 -9.63
CA LEU A 64 -18.98 13.62 -9.94
C LEU A 64 -20.11 14.51 -10.47
N THR A 65 -20.03 15.79 -10.15
CA THR A 65 -20.95 16.83 -10.58
C THR A 65 -20.17 17.95 -11.27
N ALA A 66 -20.88 18.88 -11.92
CA ALA A 66 -20.26 20.06 -12.53
C ALA A 66 -19.52 20.96 -11.51
N THR A 67 -19.79 20.78 -10.22
CA THR A 67 -19.19 21.53 -9.11
C THR A 67 -18.12 20.75 -8.34
N SER A 68 -17.81 19.51 -8.74
CA SER A 68 -16.80 18.69 -8.06
C SER A 68 -15.40 19.30 -8.24
N ASN A 69 -14.65 19.36 -7.14
CA ASN A 69 -13.33 20.00 -7.09
C ASN A 69 -12.22 19.11 -7.70
N ALA A 70 -11.00 19.64 -7.83
CA ALA A 70 -9.89 18.92 -8.45
C ALA A 70 -9.51 17.59 -7.75
N VAL A 71 -9.68 17.49 -6.42
CA VAL A 71 -9.41 16.26 -5.66
C VAL A 71 -10.45 15.20 -6.00
N ALA A 72 -11.73 15.57 -6.05
CA ALA A 72 -12.82 14.69 -6.49
C ALA A 72 -12.59 14.21 -7.93
N GLN A 73 -12.28 15.13 -8.85
CA GLN A 73 -12.03 14.80 -10.25
C GLN A 73 -10.86 13.83 -10.42
N ALA A 74 -9.80 13.98 -9.62
CA ALA A 74 -8.67 13.05 -9.61
C ALA A 74 -8.99 11.68 -9.00
N ALA A 75 -9.88 11.65 -8.00
CA ALA A 75 -10.33 10.43 -7.37
C ALA A 75 -11.34 9.64 -8.22
N GLY A 76 -12.06 10.31 -9.13
CA GLY A 76 -13.12 9.73 -9.94
C GLY A 76 -14.48 9.62 -9.24
N PHE A 77 -14.59 10.17 -8.03
CA PHE A 77 -15.81 10.23 -7.21
C PHE A 77 -15.76 11.44 -6.28
N ASP A 78 -16.92 11.85 -5.75
CA ASP A 78 -17.05 13.01 -4.87
C ASP A 78 -16.84 12.62 -3.38
N GLY A 79 -17.70 13.03 -2.45
CA GLY A 79 -17.46 12.90 -1.01
C GLY A 79 -17.29 11.48 -0.43
N GLU A 80 -17.69 10.42 -1.14
CA GLU A 80 -17.54 9.03 -0.65
C GLU A 80 -17.50 7.99 -1.78
N ALA A 81 -16.83 6.87 -1.53
CA ALA A 81 -16.88 5.64 -2.33
C ALA A 81 -16.76 4.41 -1.43
N PHE A 82 -17.20 3.25 -1.92
CA PHE A 82 -17.24 2.03 -1.12
C PHE A 82 -16.41 0.92 -1.76
N TYR A 83 -15.39 0.43 -1.04
CA TYR A 83 -14.73 -0.83 -1.39
C TYR A 83 -15.72 -2.00 -1.32
N PHE A 84 -16.56 -1.96 -0.29
CA PHE A 84 -17.63 -2.90 -0.03
C PHE A 84 -18.83 -2.15 0.53
N MET A 85 -20.03 -2.47 0.06
CA MET A 85 -21.27 -1.98 0.66
C MET A 85 -22.35 -3.05 0.58
N ALA A 86 -23.18 -3.16 1.63
CA ALA A 86 -24.44 -3.85 1.57
C ALA A 86 -25.57 -3.02 2.18
N ARG A 87 -26.73 -3.01 1.51
CA ARG A 87 -27.96 -2.34 1.98
C ARG A 87 -29.18 -3.25 1.83
N ASN A 88 -30.15 -3.11 2.72
CA ASN A 88 -31.39 -3.86 2.61
C ASN A 88 -32.28 -3.33 1.45
N PRO A 89 -33.17 -4.17 0.91
CA PRO A 89 -34.22 -3.73 -0.02
C PRO A 89 -35.18 -2.72 0.63
N ARG A 90 -35.75 -1.81 -0.16
CA ARG A 90 -36.74 -0.82 0.32
C ARG A 90 -38.00 -1.46 0.91
N SER A 91 -38.32 -2.70 0.54
CA SER A 91 -39.46 -3.46 1.05
C SER A 91 -39.28 -3.94 2.50
N PHE A 92 -38.06 -3.93 3.03
CA PHE A 92 -37.81 -4.29 4.42
C PHE A 92 -38.18 -3.14 5.37
N GLN A 93 -39.21 -3.35 6.17
CA GLN A 93 -39.85 -2.34 7.01
C GLN A 93 -40.40 -2.96 8.30
N THR A 94 -40.52 -2.16 9.35
CA THR A 94 -41.36 -2.47 10.51
C THR A 94 -42.81 -2.12 10.17
N LYS A 95 -43.76 -2.51 11.02
CA LYS A 95 -45.13 -1.99 10.92
C LYS A 95 -45.23 -0.47 11.11
N TYR A 96 -44.20 0.16 11.68
CA TYR A 96 -44.13 1.60 11.93
C TYR A 96 -43.47 2.37 10.78
N GLY A 97 -42.82 1.67 9.84
CA GLY A 97 -42.26 2.27 8.65
C GLY A 97 -40.91 1.69 8.24
N ARG A 98 -40.23 2.43 7.36
CA ARG A 98 -39.03 1.96 6.67
C ARG A 98 -37.88 1.61 7.62
N VAL A 99 -37.17 0.53 7.30
CA VAL A 99 -35.85 0.22 7.85
C VAL A 99 -34.77 0.43 6.79
N THR A 100 -33.66 1.03 7.19
CA THR A 100 -32.47 1.19 6.36
C THR A 100 -31.25 0.71 7.13
N ILE A 101 -30.71 -0.40 6.68
CA ILE A 101 -29.44 -0.99 7.08
C ILE A 101 -28.41 -0.60 6.02
N THR A 102 -27.26 -0.11 6.46
CA THR A 102 -26.10 0.12 5.61
C THR A 102 -24.89 -0.44 6.33
N VAL A 103 -24.21 -1.37 5.70
CA VAL A 103 -22.90 -1.86 6.16
C VAL A 103 -21.89 -1.69 5.03
N GLY A 104 -20.64 -1.42 5.35
CA GLY A 104 -19.65 -1.23 4.30
C GLY A 104 -18.26 -0.91 4.82
N LEU A 105 -17.30 -0.93 3.89
CA LEU A 105 -15.98 -0.37 4.04
C LEU A 105 -15.90 0.86 3.13
N GLU A 106 -15.89 2.03 3.75
CA GLU A 106 -16.16 3.32 3.13
C GLU A 106 -14.89 4.16 3.07
N ALA A 107 -14.56 4.66 1.88
CA ALA A 107 -13.60 5.71 1.64
C ALA A 107 -14.33 7.06 1.64
N SER A 108 -13.88 7.98 2.48
CA SER A 108 -14.45 9.33 2.54
C SER A 108 -13.38 10.33 2.99
N TYR A 109 -13.80 11.56 3.24
CA TYR A 109 -12.97 12.65 3.72
C TYR A 109 -13.44 13.06 5.11
N ALA A 110 -12.52 13.38 6.01
CA ALA A 110 -12.83 13.71 7.42
C ALA A 110 -13.88 14.82 7.55
N SER A 111 -13.89 15.77 6.62
CA SER A 111 -14.86 16.87 6.52
C SER A 111 -16.08 16.57 5.64
N GLY A 112 -16.11 15.40 4.98
CA GLY A 112 -17.10 15.02 3.97
C GLY A 112 -16.93 15.70 2.61
N VAL A 113 -15.94 16.59 2.46
CA VAL A 113 -15.60 17.28 1.22
C VAL A 113 -14.25 16.78 0.72
N PRO A 114 -14.10 16.45 -0.57
CA PRO A 114 -12.82 16.01 -1.11
C PRO A 114 -11.70 17.02 -0.89
N ALA A 115 -10.72 16.65 -0.07
CA ALA A 115 -9.54 17.44 0.24
C ALA A 115 -8.33 16.52 0.41
N ALA A 116 -7.18 16.95 -0.12
CA ALA A 116 -5.92 16.23 0.04
C ALA A 116 -5.55 16.17 1.53
N GLY A 117 -5.25 14.98 2.03
CA GLY A 117 -4.92 14.74 3.44
C GLY A 117 -6.11 14.33 4.31
N ASP A 118 -7.33 14.70 3.91
CA ASP A 118 -8.54 14.41 4.68
C ASP A 118 -9.02 12.96 4.50
N GLN A 119 -8.39 12.16 3.64
CA GLN A 119 -8.83 10.80 3.35
C GLN A 119 -8.89 9.94 4.62
N VAL A 120 -10.05 9.32 4.84
CA VAL A 120 -10.33 8.37 5.91
C VAL A 120 -10.96 7.11 5.32
N VAL A 121 -10.64 5.95 5.90
CA VAL A 121 -11.33 4.70 5.57
C VAL A 121 -11.85 4.06 6.83
N PHE A 122 -13.13 3.74 6.85
CA PHE A 122 -13.75 3.14 8.03
C PHE A 122 -14.75 2.06 7.64
N SER A 123 -14.86 1.05 8.49
CA SER A 123 -15.97 0.10 8.45
C SER A 123 -17.19 0.75 9.09
N ARG A 124 -18.37 0.53 8.51
CA ARG A 124 -19.64 1.06 9.00
C ARG A 124 -20.64 -0.06 9.26
N ILE A 125 -21.31 0.01 10.41
CA ILE A 125 -22.54 -0.73 10.70
C ILE A 125 -23.61 0.27 11.11
N ARG A 126 -24.69 0.35 10.34
CA ARG A 126 -25.70 1.39 10.51
C ARG A 126 -27.09 0.83 10.35
N ILE A 127 -27.99 1.20 11.24
CA ILE A 127 -29.42 0.95 11.14
C ILE A 127 -30.21 2.21 11.49
N ARG A 128 -31.19 2.51 10.63
CA ARG A 128 -32.26 3.46 10.91
C ARG A 128 -33.59 2.74 10.79
N ALA A 129 -34.43 2.81 11.82
CA ALA A 129 -35.71 2.11 11.83
C ALA A 129 -36.75 2.91 12.61
N ALA A 130 -37.92 3.08 12.00
CA ALA A 130 -39.07 3.59 12.71
C ALA A 130 -39.59 2.52 13.69
N VAL A 131 -39.81 2.91 14.95
CA VAL A 131 -40.37 2.04 16.00
C VAL A 131 -41.37 2.82 16.86
N GLY A 132 -42.30 2.10 17.50
CA GLY A 132 -43.43 2.73 18.21
C GLY A 132 -43.40 2.66 19.73
N VAL A 133 -42.47 1.92 20.33
CA VAL A 133 -42.45 1.71 21.79
C VAL A 133 -41.03 1.92 22.33
N PRO A 134 -40.85 2.72 23.40
CA PRO A 134 -39.56 2.83 24.08
C PRO A 134 -39.10 1.49 24.65
N GLY A 135 -37.79 1.28 24.73
CA GLY A 135 -37.20 0.08 25.29
C GLY A 135 -35.88 -0.28 24.61
N THR A 136 -35.36 -1.45 24.95
CA THR A 136 -34.11 -1.96 24.35
C THR A 136 -34.42 -2.78 23.12
N TYR A 137 -33.74 -2.45 22.03
CA TYR A 137 -33.75 -3.22 20.78
C TYR A 137 -32.41 -3.91 20.61
N THR A 138 -32.41 -5.09 20.01
CA THR A 138 -31.19 -5.80 19.63
C THR A 138 -31.11 -5.90 18.13
N PHE A 139 -30.05 -5.34 17.56
CA PHE A 139 -29.75 -5.43 16.14
C PHE A 139 -28.69 -6.51 15.92
N PHE A 140 -29.12 -7.68 15.43
CA PHE A 140 -28.22 -8.75 15.02
C PHE A 140 -27.78 -8.53 13.57
N HIS A 141 -26.49 -8.69 13.34
CA HIS A 141 -25.85 -8.54 12.04
C HIS A 141 -24.82 -9.66 11.83
N PRO A 142 -24.26 -9.82 10.62
CA PRO A 142 -23.38 -10.95 10.31
C PRO A 142 -22.15 -11.12 11.19
N TRP A 143 -21.76 -10.10 11.96
CA TRP A 143 -20.56 -10.08 12.78
C TRP A 143 -20.83 -10.04 14.28
N GLY A 144 -22.09 -10.08 14.72
CA GLY A 144 -22.46 -9.96 16.12
C GLY A 144 -23.80 -9.26 16.32
N SER A 145 -23.91 -8.49 17.39
CA SER A 145 -25.13 -7.77 17.73
C SER A 145 -24.85 -6.49 18.49
N GLU A 146 -25.73 -5.51 18.32
CA GLU A 146 -25.70 -4.22 19.01
C GLU A 146 -26.97 -4.04 19.84
N SER A 147 -26.81 -3.62 21.10
CA SER A 147 -27.92 -3.32 22.01
C SER A 147 -28.21 -1.82 21.98
N ILE A 148 -29.44 -1.46 21.61
CA ILE A 148 -29.83 -0.09 21.28
C ILE A 148 -30.98 0.33 22.21
N PRO A 149 -30.72 1.16 23.23
CA PRO A 149 -31.79 1.77 24.01
C PRO A 149 -32.51 2.84 23.18
N VAL A 150 -33.84 2.80 23.18
CA VAL A 150 -34.71 3.78 22.50
C VAL A 150 -35.64 4.41 23.52
N THR A 151 -35.65 5.74 23.55
CA THR A 151 -36.50 6.54 24.44
C THR A 151 -37.76 7.01 23.72
N ALA A 152 -38.73 7.54 24.48
CA ALA A 152 -39.90 8.21 23.90
C ALA A 152 -39.52 9.43 23.04
N ALA A 153 -38.43 10.13 23.40
CA ALA A 153 -37.93 11.27 22.63
C ALA A 153 -37.37 10.84 21.26
N ASP A 154 -36.68 9.69 21.20
CA ASP A 154 -36.16 9.14 19.94
C ASP A 154 -37.30 8.80 18.98
N ILE A 155 -38.40 8.27 19.49
CA ILE A 155 -39.61 7.95 18.73
C ILE A 155 -40.30 9.23 18.23
N ALA A 156 -40.34 10.28 19.04
CA ALA A 156 -40.89 11.58 18.64
C ALA A 156 -39.99 12.35 17.65
N SER A 157 -38.72 11.95 17.51
CA SER A 157 -37.77 12.59 16.61
C SER A 157 -38.14 12.39 15.13
N LYS A 158 -37.49 13.16 14.24
CA LYS A 158 -37.62 12.98 12.78
C LYS A 158 -37.22 11.57 12.29
N ALA A 159 -36.34 10.88 13.01
CA ALA A 159 -35.93 9.51 12.70
C ALA A 159 -36.99 8.46 13.12
N LYS A 160 -37.96 8.87 13.93
CA LYS A 160 -39.07 8.04 14.45
C LYS A 160 -38.61 6.79 15.19
N GLY A 161 -37.49 6.85 15.90
CA GLY A 161 -36.95 5.72 16.64
C GLY A 161 -35.44 5.55 16.48
N ILE A 162 -35.02 4.40 15.97
CA ILE A 162 -33.62 3.97 15.95
C ILE A 162 -32.82 4.79 14.93
N ASN A 163 -31.70 5.36 15.39
CA ASN A 163 -30.67 5.97 14.56
C ASN A 163 -29.28 5.58 15.10
N PHE A 164 -28.83 4.38 14.76
CA PHE A 164 -27.58 3.79 15.25
C PHE A 164 -26.53 3.74 14.15
N THR A 165 -25.31 4.15 14.47
CA THR A 165 -24.12 4.01 13.62
C THR A 165 -22.93 3.60 14.48
N LYS A 166 -22.19 2.60 14.01
CA LYS A 166 -20.88 2.20 14.54
C LYS A 166 -19.88 2.25 13.40
N ASP A 167 -18.99 3.22 13.47
CA ASP A 167 -17.90 3.40 12.52
C ASP A 167 -16.56 3.09 13.22
N VAL A 168 -15.66 2.38 12.55
CA VAL A 168 -14.31 2.06 13.04
C VAL A 168 -13.31 2.33 11.93
N GLY A 169 -12.28 3.13 12.21
CA GLY A 169 -11.25 3.50 11.23
C GLY A 169 -11.17 4.99 10.88
N LEU A 170 -11.89 5.86 11.59
CA LEU A 170 -12.04 7.30 11.31
C LEU A 170 -10.76 8.15 11.54
N THR A 171 -9.57 7.58 11.42
CA THR A 171 -8.30 8.29 11.55
C THR A 171 -7.82 8.73 10.15
N PRO A 172 -7.46 10.00 9.94
CA PRO A 172 -6.87 10.46 8.68
C PRO A 172 -5.68 9.57 8.26
N GLY A 173 -5.68 9.18 6.99
CA GLY A 173 -4.66 8.31 6.43
C GLY A 173 -3.33 8.99 6.12
N TRP A 174 -3.29 10.33 6.14
CA TRP A 174 -2.14 11.13 5.73
C TRP A 174 -1.82 12.23 6.73
N VAL A 175 -0.54 12.61 6.76
CA VAL A 175 -0.03 13.81 7.43
C VAL A 175 0.80 14.63 6.45
N SER A 176 0.64 15.96 6.49
CA SER A 176 1.47 16.85 5.67
C SER A 176 2.87 16.98 6.27
N ASP A 177 3.88 17.02 5.42
CA ASP A 177 5.27 17.30 5.83
C ASP A 177 5.58 18.80 5.94
N GLY A 178 4.60 19.69 5.70
CA GLY A 178 4.75 21.14 5.74
C GLY A 178 5.49 21.75 4.53
N ALA A 179 6.05 20.93 3.64
CA ALA A 179 6.73 21.34 2.40
C ALA A 179 5.88 21.06 1.14
N GLY A 180 4.60 20.72 1.33
CA GLY A 180 3.66 20.37 0.27
C GLY A 180 3.62 18.87 -0.05
N GLY A 181 4.39 18.04 0.67
CA GLY A 181 4.34 16.59 0.58
C GLY A 181 3.37 15.97 1.59
N TRP A 182 3.02 14.71 1.32
CA TRP A 182 2.13 13.89 2.14
C TRP A 182 2.81 12.57 2.48
N THR A 183 2.77 12.20 3.76
CA THR A 183 3.26 10.91 4.24
C THR A 183 2.11 10.11 4.83
N ALA A 184 2.02 8.83 4.47
CA ALA A 184 0.98 7.97 5.01
C ALA A 184 1.18 7.76 6.51
N VAL A 185 0.09 7.81 7.26
CA VAL A 185 0.10 7.51 8.69
C VAL A 185 0.36 6.01 8.86
N ALA A 186 1.43 5.69 9.59
CA ALA A 186 1.86 4.32 9.82
C ALA A 186 0.87 3.52 10.67
N ALA A 187 0.90 2.19 10.50
CA ALA A 187 0.18 1.27 11.38
C ALA A 187 0.58 1.51 12.85
N PRO A 188 -0.35 1.39 13.82
CA PRO A 188 -1.75 0.95 13.69
C PRO A 188 -2.77 2.05 13.30
N LEU A 189 -2.30 3.26 12.98
CA LEU A 189 -3.14 4.43 12.75
C LEU A 189 -3.46 4.64 11.26
N GLY A 190 -4.23 5.69 10.96
CA GLY A 190 -4.63 6.06 9.60
C GLY A 190 -5.41 4.95 8.91
N PHE A 191 -5.04 4.60 7.68
CA PHE A 191 -5.72 3.55 6.90
C PHE A 191 -5.64 2.14 7.51
N HIS A 192 -4.75 1.91 8.49
CA HIS A 192 -4.66 0.66 9.25
C HIS A 192 -5.61 0.62 10.45
N SER A 193 -6.26 1.74 10.78
CA SER A 193 -7.12 1.84 11.96
C SER A 193 -8.38 0.97 11.84
N VAL A 194 -8.82 0.65 10.61
CA VAL A 194 -9.92 -0.29 10.35
C VAL A 194 -9.52 -1.77 10.54
N LEU A 195 -8.22 -2.08 10.62
CA LEU A 195 -7.73 -3.44 10.91
C LEU A 195 -7.68 -3.71 12.43
N GLN A 196 -7.88 -2.69 13.26
CA GLN A 196 -7.61 -2.77 14.69
C GLN A 196 -8.61 -3.65 15.46
N PRO A 197 -8.18 -4.27 16.58
CA PRO A 197 -9.08 -4.95 17.50
C PRO A 197 -10.21 -4.01 17.94
N GLY A 198 -11.47 -4.40 17.68
CA GLY A 198 -12.66 -3.57 17.92
C GLY A 198 -13.51 -3.34 16.67
N ASN A 199 -12.92 -3.47 15.48
CA ASN A 199 -13.71 -3.65 14.26
C ASN A 199 -14.24 -5.10 14.23
N THR A 200 -15.56 -5.25 14.34
CA THR A 200 -16.20 -6.57 14.27
C THR A 200 -16.38 -7.06 12.84
N MET A 201 -16.30 -6.19 11.83
CA MET A 201 -16.39 -6.53 10.40
C MET A 201 -15.11 -7.21 9.92
N SER A 202 -14.95 -8.48 10.29
CA SER A 202 -13.79 -9.31 9.98
C SER A 202 -13.85 -9.96 8.60
N THR A 203 -15.02 -9.97 7.95
CA THR A 203 -15.29 -10.66 6.68
C THR A 203 -16.23 -9.83 5.82
N PHE A 204 -16.07 -9.88 4.50
CA PHE A 204 -17.03 -9.30 3.58
C PHE A 204 -18.16 -10.29 3.31
N ILE A 205 -19.41 -9.83 3.40
CA ILE A 205 -20.54 -10.65 2.94
C ILE A 205 -20.62 -10.61 1.41
N ARG A 206 -21.03 -11.73 0.82
CA ARG A 206 -21.07 -11.96 -0.63
C ARG A 206 -22.45 -12.43 -1.08
N ALA A 207 -22.89 -11.96 -2.24
CA ALA A 207 -24.11 -12.39 -2.88
C ALA A 207 -24.05 -13.89 -3.25
N VAL A 208 -25.20 -14.56 -3.19
CA VAL A 208 -25.36 -16.00 -3.49
C VAL A 208 -26.44 -16.23 -4.53
N ALA A 209 -27.63 -15.66 -4.35
CA ALA A 209 -28.75 -15.82 -5.29
C ALA A 209 -29.52 -14.51 -5.47
N PRO A 210 -29.48 -13.88 -6.67
CA PRO A 210 -28.62 -14.27 -7.80
C PRO A 210 -27.12 -14.16 -7.44
N PRO A 211 -26.27 -15.04 -8.01
CA PRO A 211 -24.83 -14.96 -7.81
C PRO A 211 -24.28 -13.70 -8.51
N PRO A 212 -23.21 -13.09 -7.97
CA PRO A 212 -22.58 -11.95 -8.61
C PRO A 212 -21.84 -12.38 -9.89
N PRO A 213 -21.59 -11.47 -10.83
CA PRO A 213 -20.67 -11.70 -11.94
C PRO A 213 -19.26 -12.05 -11.45
N ALA A 214 -18.46 -12.70 -12.30
CA ALA A 214 -17.07 -12.98 -12.00
C ALA A 214 -16.29 -11.68 -11.71
N GLY A 215 -15.42 -11.69 -10.69
CA GLY A 215 -14.70 -10.51 -10.24
C GLY A 215 -15.47 -9.61 -9.26
N TRP A 216 -16.63 -10.04 -8.76
CA TRP A 216 -17.43 -9.26 -7.83
C TRP A 216 -17.92 -10.12 -6.65
N ILE A 217 -17.98 -9.53 -5.45
CA ILE A 217 -18.69 -10.13 -4.30
C ILE A 217 -20.18 -9.75 -4.29
N GLY A 218 -20.58 -8.78 -5.08
CA GLY A 218 -21.95 -8.32 -5.30
C GLY A 218 -22.01 -7.35 -6.48
N ASP A 219 -23.14 -7.31 -7.19
CA ASP A 219 -23.29 -6.53 -8.43
C ASP A 219 -23.73 -5.06 -8.22
N GLY A 220 -23.96 -4.64 -6.98
CA GLY A 220 -24.36 -3.30 -6.60
C GLY A 220 -25.83 -2.94 -6.83
N VAL A 221 -26.63 -3.82 -7.45
CA VAL A 221 -28.01 -3.50 -7.88
C VAL A 221 -29.01 -4.56 -7.48
N SER A 222 -28.69 -5.85 -7.63
CA SER A 222 -29.62 -6.95 -7.42
C SER A 222 -29.88 -7.19 -5.93
N ASN A 223 -31.13 -7.52 -5.61
CA ASN A 223 -31.49 -8.05 -4.31
C ASN A 223 -31.07 -9.52 -4.24
N SER A 224 -30.01 -9.83 -3.50
CA SER A 224 -29.47 -11.18 -3.40
C SER A 224 -29.51 -11.71 -1.98
N THR A 225 -29.72 -13.02 -1.84
CA THR A 225 -29.30 -13.71 -0.60
C THR A 225 -27.79 -13.63 -0.45
N PHE A 226 -27.28 -13.78 0.77
CA PHE A 226 -25.85 -13.62 1.02
C PHE A 226 -25.26 -14.66 1.98
N THR A 227 -23.94 -14.79 1.95
CA THR A 227 -23.13 -15.55 2.91
C THR A 227 -21.89 -14.76 3.33
N GLY A 228 -21.03 -15.33 4.16
CA GLY A 228 -19.75 -14.74 4.57
C GLY A 228 -19.65 -14.42 6.05
N SER A 229 -20.72 -14.57 6.84
CA SER A 229 -20.67 -14.37 8.29
C SER A 229 -19.64 -15.31 8.94
N PRO A 230 -18.73 -14.80 9.79
CA PRO A 230 -17.75 -15.61 10.51
C PRO A 230 -18.38 -16.41 11.66
N ILE A 231 -19.62 -16.08 12.04
CA ILE A 231 -20.40 -16.75 13.09
C ILE A 231 -21.60 -17.53 12.51
N GLY A 232 -21.65 -17.71 11.18
CA GLY A 232 -22.75 -18.39 10.49
C GLY A 232 -24.08 -17.61 10.48
N HIS A 233 -24.10 -16.36 10.95
CA HIS A 233 -25.28 -15.50 10.98
C HIS A 233 -25.47 -14.75 9.65
N ASN A 234 -25.90 -15.44 8.59
CA ASN A 234 -26.11 -14.84 7.26
C ASN A 234 -27.47 -14.14 7.12
N LYS A 235 -27.76 -13.22 8.03
CA LYS A 235 -28.97 -12.39 8.03
C LYS A 235 -28.78 -11.12 8.86
N PHE A 236 -29.74 -10.21 8.75
CA PHE A 236 -29.91 -9.08 9.66
C PHE A 236 -31.26 -9.22 10.36
N ARG A 237 -31.29 -8.98 11.67
CA ARG A 237 -32.51 -9.04 12.48
C ARG A 237 -32.57 -7.85 13.42
N LEU A 238 -33.70 -7.16 13.44
CA LEU A 238 -34.02 -6.18 14.46
C LEU A 238 -35.08 -6.79 15.37
N GLU A 239 -34.76 -6.90 16.65
CA GLU A 239 -35.65 -7.40 17.69
C GLU A 239 -35.94 -6.28 18.69
N GLY A 240 -37.21 -6.10 19.04
CA GLY A 240 -37.68 -5.09 19.97
C GLY A 240 -38.25 -5.67 21.26
N PRO A 241 -38.74 -4.81 22.16
CA PRO A 241 -39.33 -5.22 23.43
C PRO A 241 -40.50 -6.20 23.26
N ALA A 242 -40.73 -7.04 24.27
CA ALA A 242 -41.85 -7.98 24.26
C ALA A 242 -43.20 -7.27 24.05
N GLY A 243 -43.99 -7.77 23.10
CA GLY A 243 -45.34 -7.27 22.80
C GLY A 243 -45.39 -6.11 21.81
N ILE A 244 -44.24 -5.66 21.27
CA ILE A 244 -44.22 -4.58 20.28
C ILE A 244 -44.88 -4.98 18.95
N ASP A 245 -44.85 -6.26 18.58
CA ASP A 245 -45.33 -6.74 17.28
C ASP A 245 -44.69 -5.92 16.14
N LEU A 246 -43.38 -6.06 15.97
CA LEU A 246 -42.56 -5.22 15.09
C LEU A 246 -42.90 -5.42 13.61
N ASP A 247 -43.36 -6.61 13.22
CA ASP A 247 -43.70 -6.98 11.85
C ASP A 247 -45.19 -6.85 11.50
N GLY A 248 -46.05 -6.55 12.49
CA GLY A 248 -47.50 -6.48 12.33
C GLY A 248 -48.21 -7.84 12.29
N LYS A 249 -47.50 -8.94 12.62
CA LYS A 249 -48.01 -10.31 12.61
C LYS A 249 -47.87 -11.03 13.96
N GLY A 250 -47.59 -10.27 15.01
CA GLY A 250 -47.39 -10.74 16.38
C GLY A 250 -45.93 -11.02 16.73
N ASN A 251 -44.96 -10.83 15.83
CA ASN A 251 -43.55 -11.07 16.13
C ASN A 251 -42.88 -9.81 16.64
N ASN A 252 -42.08 -9.91 17.70
CA ASN A 252 -41.31 -8.77 18.21
C ASN A 252 -40.03 -8.48 17.40
N PHE A 253 -39.87 -9.11 16.23
CA PHE A 253 -38.71 -8.95 15.38
C PHE A 253 -39.08 -8.86 13.90
N ILE A 254 -38.20 -8.27 13.10
CA ILE A 254 -38.15 -8.40 11.65
C ILE A 254 -36.76 -8.87 11.24
N GLU A 255 -36.66 -9.67 10.18
CA GLU A 255 -35.36 -10.13 9.67
C GLU A 255 -35.32 -10.21 8.14
N THR A 256 -34.13 -10.09 7.58
CA THR A 256 -33.86 -10.25 6.14
C THR A 256 -32.52 -10.96 5.93
N SER A 257 -32.51 -11.91 5.00
CA SER A 257 -31.29 -12.49 4.43
C SER A 257 -31.01 -11.96 3.02
N ILE A 258 -31.75 -10.94 2.58
CA ILE A 258 -31.64 -10.33 1.25
C ILE A 258 -31.00 -8.95 1.41
N MET A 259 -29.96 -8.69 0.62
CA MET A 259 -29.24 -7.42 0.56
C MET A 259 -28.87 -7.08 -0.89
N VAL A 260 -28.73 -5.80 -1.19
CA VAL A 260 -28.00 -5.32 -2.37
C VAL A 260 -26.55 -5.15 -1.96
N ILE A 261 -25.65 -5.94 -2.54
CA ILE A 261 -24.23 -6.01 -2.17
C ILE A 261 -23.39 -5.49 -3.33
N SER A 262 -22.35 -4.71 -3.02
CA SER A 262 -21.35 -4.17 -3.94
C SER A 262 -19.96 -4.51 -3.41
N GLY A 263 -19.04 -4.82 -4.32
CA GLY A 263 -17.61 -4.91 -4.06
C GLY A 263 -16.91 -5.59 -5.22
N HIS A 264 -15.89 -4.93 -5.77
CA HIS A 264 -15.08 -5.46 -6.85
C HIS A 264 -13.88 -6.22 -6.27
N ILE A 265 -13.57 -7.37 -6.87
CA ILE A 265 -12.42 -8.18 -6.50
C ILE A 265 -11.28 -7.79 -7.44
N PRO A 266 -10.15 -7.30 -6.94
CA PRO A 266 -9.02 -6.94 -7.79
C PRO A 266 -8.55 -8.16 -8.59
N ALA A 267 -8.35 -7.98 -9.90
CA ALA A 267 -7.85 -9.04 -10.78
C ALA A 267 -6.44 -9.53 -10.35
N THR A 268 -5.65 -8.63 -9.77
CA THR A 268 -4.34 -8.92 -9.18
C THR A 268 -4.13 -8.07 -7.93
N LEU A 269 -3.69 -8.68 -6.83
CA LEU A 269 -3.23 -7.96 -5.62
C LEU A 269 -1.75 -7.51 -5.73
N THR A 270 -1.17 -7.61 -6.92
CA THR A 270 0.27 -7.44 -7.13
C THR A 270 0.60 -6.00 -7.46
N THR A 271 0.75 -5.17 -6.43
CA THR A 271 1.58 -3.98 -6.57
C THR A 271 2.98 -4.37 -6.11
N PRO A 272 3.94 -4.53 -7.04
CA PRO A 272 5.31 -4.83 -6.67
C PRO A 272 5.86 -3.72 -5.79
N LEU A 273 6.65 -4.07 -4.79
CA LEU A 273 7.43 -3.09 -4.05
C LEU A 273 8.37 -2.36 -5.04
N PRO A 274 8.48 -1.02 -5.00
CA PRO A 274 9.49 -0.35 -5.81
C PRO A 274 10.88 -0.81 -5.40
N LEU A 275 11.74 -1.09 -6.38
CA LEU A 275 13.14 -1.46 -6.19
C LEU A 275 13.97 -0.82 -7.30
N SER A 276 14.90 0.05 -6.91
CA SER A 276 15.98 0.57 -7.76
C SER A 276 17.30 0.15 -7.15
N LEU A 277 18.17 -0.49 -7.94
CA LEU A 277 19.55 -0.75 -7.53
C LEU A 277 20.41 0.41 -8.02
N ASP A 278 20.84 1.26 -7.09
CA ASP A 278 21.49 2.53 -7.41
C ASP A 278 22.99 2.31 -7.68
N ARG A 279 23.63 1.45 -6.87
CA ARG A 279 25.03 1.04 -7.07
C ARG A 279 25.32 -0.29 -6.40
N VAL A 280 26.04 -1.18 -7.11
CA VAL A 280 26.54 -2.43 -6.54
C VAL A 280 27.99 -2.61 -6.95
N THR A 281 28.91 -2.37 -6.02
CA THR A 281 30.35 -2.41 -6.29
C THR A 281 31.08 -3.34 -5.34
N CYS A 282 32.25 -3.83 -5.73
CA CYS A 282 33.16 -4.48 -4.78
C CYS A 282 34.06 -3.45 -4.08
N SER A 283 34.49 -3.75 -2.86
CA SER A 283 35.52 -3.01 -2.13
C SER A 283 36.39 -3.96 -1.31
N PHE A 284 37.55 -3.49 -0.86
CA PHE A 284 38.45 -4.26 -0.04
C PHE A 284 38.67 -3.54 1.29
N VAL A 285 38.06 -4.05 2.36
CA VAL A 285 38.06 -3.41 3.68
C VAL A 285 38.66 -4.40 4.68
N GLY A 286 39.74 -3.99 5.35
CA GLY A 286 40.38 -4.81 6.39
C GLY A 286 40.92 -6.16 5.89
N GLY A 287 41.31 -6.25 4.62
CA GLY A 287 41.82 -7.51 4.04
C GLY A 287 40.75 -8.44 3.49
N VAL A 288 39.48 -8.02 3.44
CA VAL A 288 38.34 -8.82 3.01
C VAL A 288 37.60 -8.12 1.86
N GLU A 289 37.29 -8.87 0.80
CA GLU A 289 36.42 -8.39 -0.28
C GLU A 289 34.98 -8.27 0.26
N ASN A 290 34.42 -7.07 0.09
CA ASN A 290 33.03 -6.78 0.40
C ASN A 290 32.27 -6.41 -0.86
N ILE A 291 30.97 -6.65 -0.83
CA ILE A 291 30.00 -6.10 -1.77
C ILE A 291 29.33 -4.91 -1.08
N ASP A 292 29.39 -3.76 -1.74
CA ASP A 292 28.77 -2.54 -1.32
C ASP A 292 27.51 -2.27 -2.16
N LEU A 293 26.36 -2.29 -1.51
CA LEU A 293 25.04 -2.19 -2.11
C LEU A 293 24.35 -0.89 -1.68
N TRP A 294 23.99 -0.08 -2.67
CA TRP A 294 23.06 1.04 -2.55
C TRP A 294 21.80 0.74 -3.36
N LEU A 295 20.64 0.94 -2.74
CA LEU A 295 19.35 0.77 -3.39
C LEU A 295 18.33 1.76 -2.83
N THR A 296 17.26 1.96 -3.61
CA THR A 296 16.08 2.72 -3.20
C THR A 296 14.84 1.84 -3.27
N SER A 297 14.02 1.87 -2.22
CA SER A 297 12.77 1.12 -2.11
C SER A 297 11.78 1.84 -1.18
N LYS A 298 10.61 1.25 -0.91
CA LYS A 298 9.65 1.77 0.07
C LYS A 298 10.32 1.84 1.45
N GLN A 299 10.18 2.95 2.16
CA GLN A 299 10.67 3.07 3.53
C GLN A 299 10.10 1.94 4.42
N GLY A 300 10.98 1.27 5.16
CA GLY A 300 10.62 0.14 6.03
C GLY A 300 10.59 -1.23 5.34
N ALA A 301 10.92 -1.33 4.04
CA ALA A 301 11.12 -2.60 3.36
C ALA A 301 12.19 -3.46 4.05
N ALA A 302 11.95 -4.77 4.13
CA ALA A 302 12.95 -5.77 4.48
C ALA A 302 13.75 -6.16 3.24
N ILE A 303 15.07 -6.27 3.37
CA ILE A 303 16.00 -6.54 2.28
C ILE A 303 16.70 -7.88 2.51
N GLN A 304 16.77 -8.71 1.47
CA GLN A 304 17.57 -9.93 1.43
C GLN A 304 18.44 -9.94 0.18
N VAL A 305 19.70 -10.35 0.32
CA VAL A 305 20.65 -10.48 -0.78
C VAL A 305 21.10 -11.93 -0.87
N THR A 306 21.10 -12.47 -2.09
CA THR A 306 21.50 -13.85 -2.39
C THR A 306 22.51 -13.91 -3.53
N ASP A 307 23.34 -14.95 -3.54
CA ASP A 307 24.20 -15.29 -4.67
C ASP A 307 23.42 -16.10 -5.75
N PRO A 308 24.03 -16.42 -6.90
CA PRO A 308 23.37 -17.20 -7.96
C PRO A 308 23.04 -18.65 -7.58
N LEU A 309 23.62 -19.17 -6.49
CA LEU A 309 23.33 -20.50 -5.94
C LEU A 309 22.22 -20.45 -4.88
N GLY A 310 21.70 -19.26 -4.56
CA GLY A 310 20.66 -19.03 -3.56
C GLY A 310 21.17 -18.90 -2.12
N ALA A 311 22.48 -18.83 -1.90
CA ALA A 311 23.04 -18.61 -0.57
C ALA A 311 22.74 -17.17 -0.13
N VAL A 312 22.20 -17.00 1.08
CA VAL A 312 21.93 -15.68 1.65
C VAL A 312 23.24 -15.02 2.05
N LEU A 313 23.61 -13.95 1.36
CA LEU A 313 24.82 -13.16 1.63
C LEU A 313 24.57 -12.10 2.70
N ALA A 314 23.37 -11.51 2.72
CA ALA A 314 23.03 -10.43 3.64
C ALA A 314 21.50 -10.32 3.87
N THR A 315 21.10 -9.94 5.09
CA THR A 315 19.69 -9.63 5.46
C THR A 315 19.58 -8.35 6.29
N GLY A 316 18.70 -7.42 5.90
CA GLY A 316 18.60 -6.09 6.50
C GLY A 316 19.64 -5.11 5.94
N THR A 317 19.43 -3.83 6.19
CA THR A 317 20.23 -2.71 5.62
C THR A 317 20.18 -1.51 6.57
N VAL A 318 21.17 -0.61 6.49
CA VAL A 318 21.07 0.69 7.17
C VAL A 318 20.11 1.55 6.35
N THR A 319 18.97 1.88 6.94
CA THR A 319 17.97 2.77 6.34
C THR A 319 18.44 4.21 6.46
N ALA A 320 18.53 4.90 5.33
CA ALA A 320 18.69 6.34 5.26
C ALA A 320 17.32 7.01 4.97
N PRO A 321 17.17 8.34 5.16
CA PRO A 321 15.93 9.03 4.88
C PRO A 321 15.39 8.75 3.46
N ARG A 322 14.06 8.80 3.31
CA ARG A 322 13.36 8.70 2.01
C ARG A 322 13.51 7.34 1.28
N GLY A 323 13.68 6.24 2.01
CA GLY A 323 13.66 4.89 1.40
C GLY A 323 14.95 4.52 0.67
N THR A 324 16.05 5.18 1.01
CA THR A 324 17.39 4.81 0.55
C THR A 324 18.03 3.84 1.54
N TYR A 325 18.80 2.89 1.02
CA TYR A 325 19.38 1.82 1.80
C TYR A 325 20.83 1.60 1.40
N PHE A 326 21.68 1.37 2.40
CA PHE A 326 23.08 1.01 2.20
C PHE A 326 23.46 -0.22 3.02
N ARG A 327 24.30 -1.08 2.44
CA ARG A 327 25.04 -2.09 3.17
C ARG A 327 26.34 -2.48 2.49
N SER A 328 27.39 -2.63 3.29
CA SER A 328 28.61 -3.35 2.93
C SER A 328 28.63 -4.71 3.65
N PHE A 329 29.01 -5.79 2.98
CA PHE A 329 29.10 -7.12 3.56
C PHE A 329 30.14 -8.00 2.86
N PRO A 330 30.81 -8.94 3.56
CA PRO A 330 31.79 -9.82 2.95
C PRO A 330 31.19 -10.67 1.83
N GLY A 331 31.85 -10.72 0.67
CA GLY A 331 31.37 -11.50 -0.46
C GLY A 331 32.21 -11.30 -1.72
N THR A 332 32.31 -12.37 -2.52
CA THR A 332 33.08 -12.40 -3.78
C THR A 332 32.19 -12.69 -5.00
N ALA A 333 30.87 -12.79 -4.78
CA ALA A 333 29.90 -13.07 -5.83
C ALA A 333 29.93 -11.97 -6.88
N LYS A 334 30.04 -12.34 -8.17
CA LYS A 334 30.07 -11.39 -9.29
C LYS A 334 28.68 -11.00 -9.79
N THR A 335 27.66 -11.72 -9.36
CA THR A 335 26.25 -11.40 -9.58
C THR A 335 25.50 -11.64 -8.27
N ILE A 336 24.59 -10.75 -7.92
CA ILE A 336 23.74 -10.89 -6.74
C ILE A 336 22.27 -10.69 -7.13
N THR A 337 21.36 -11.31 -6.38
CA THR A 337 19.93 -11.03 -6.44
C THR A 337 19.49 -10.38 -5.14
N VAL A 338 18.89 -9.20 -5.26
CA VAL A 338 18.34 -8.43 -4.15
C VAL A 338 16.83 -8.58 -4.17
N THR A 339 16.26 -9.05 -3.07
CA THR A 339 14.82 -9.17 -2.84
C THR A 339 14.39 -8.18 -1.77
N VAL A 340 13.35 -7.42 -2.06
CA VAL A 340 12.71 -6.50 -1.12
C VAL A 340 11.30 -6.97 -0.81
N THR A 341 10.96 -6.99 0.47
CA THR A 341 9.68 -7.48 1.00
C THR A 341 9.05 -6.41 1.87
N ASP A 342 7.74 -6.21 1.75
CA ASP A 342 7.00 -5.39 2.71
C ASP A 342 6.69 -6.20 3.97
N PRO A 343 7.24 -5.85 5.15
CA PRO A 343 6.93 -6.59 6.38
C PRO A 343 5.45 -6.57 6.76
N LEU A 344 4.69 -5.61 6.24
CA LEU A 344 3.25 -5.46 6.47
C LEU A 344 2.39 -6.24 5.47
N GLY A 345 2.98 -6.86 4.45
CA GLY A 345 2.24 -7.66 3.46
C GLY A 345 1.36 -6.86 2.50
N ALA A 346 1.49 -5.53 2.45
CA ALA A 346 0.68 -4.68 1.58
C ALA A 346 1.17 -4.67 0.12
N PHE A 347 2.39 -5.15 -0.14
CA PHE A 347 3.00 -5.19 -1.46
C PHE A 347 3.59 -6.58 -1.73
N THR A 348 3.59 -6.99 -2.98
CA THR A 348 4.28 -8.22 -3.37
C THR A 348 5.79 -7.99 -3.38
N PRO A 349 6.59 -8.95 -2.88
CA PRO A 349 8.04 -8.85 -2.93
C PRO A 349 8.56 -8.62 -4.35
N THR A 350 9.58 -7.79 -4.49
CA THR A 350 10.24 -7.50 -5.77
C THR A 350 11.69 -7.95 -5.69
N SER A 351 12.18 -8.57 -6.76
CA SER A 351 13.59 -8.97 -6.85
C SER A 351 14.26 -8.37 -8.08
N ALA A 352 15.53 -8.00 -7.95
CA ALA A 352 16.37 -7.56 -9.05
C ALA A 352 17.74 -8.24 -8.97
N THR A 353 18.22 -8.74 -10.11
CA THR A 353 19.55 -9.34 -10.24
C THR A 353 20.48 -8.36 -10.95
N THR A 354 21.70 -8.17 -10.42
CA THR A 354 22.69 -7.28 -11.02
C THR A 354 24.11 -7.82 -10.83
N ASN A 355 25.02 -7.32 -11.66
CA ASN A 355 26.44 -7.60 -11.53
C ASN A 355 27.06 -6.74 -10.41
N VAL A 356 28.01 -7.32 -9.70
CA VAL A 356 28.94 -6.59 -8.83
C VAL A 356 30.07 -6.09 -9.71
N ILE A 357 30.21 -4.78 -9.82
CA ILE A 357 31.17 -4.13 -10.71
C ILE A 357 32.31 -3.48 -9.94
N ASP A 358 33.40 -3.17 -10.63
CA ASP A 358 34.56 -2.49 -10.06
C ASP A 358 34.20 -1.06 -9.64
N TYR A 359 34.73 -0.63 -8.49
CA TYR A 359 34.68 0.76 -8.08
C TYR A 359 35.97 1.46 -8.52
N LEU A 360 35.82 2.44 -9.41
CA LEU A 360 36.93 3.25 -9.89
C LEU A 360 36.97 4.59 -9.14
N ASN A 361 38.15 4.96 -8.65
CA ASN A 361 38.37 6.27 -8.06
C ASN A 361 39.40 7.03 -8.91
N ILE A 362 38.96 8.11 -9.56
CA ILE A 362 39.84 8.97 -10.35
C ILE A 362 40.54 9.95 -9.39
N ILE A 363 41.86 9.85 -9.31
CA ILE A 363 42.71 10.61 -8.38
C ILE A 363 43.15 11.92 -9.02
N GLN A 364 43.59 11.88 -10.27
CA GLN A 364 44.12 13.05 -10.96
C GLN A 364 43.61 13.10 -12.40
N PRO A 365 42.58 13.89 -12.70
CA PRO A 365 42.15 14.18 -14.06
C PRO A 365 42.64 15.58 -14.49
N SER A 366 43.88 15.73 -14.95
CA SER A 366 44.47 17.05 -15.21
C SER A 366 45.02 17.22 -16.62
N TYR A 367 44.84 18.40 -17.22
CA TYR A 367 45.42 18.78 -18.50
C TYR A 367 46.33 20.00 -18.35
N SER A 368 47.59 19.89 -18.80
CA SER A 368 48.56 20.99 -18.77
C SER A 368 48.51 21.83 -20.03
N LEU A 369 48.40 23.15 -19.88
CA LEU A 369 48.41 24.09 -21.00
C LEU A 369 49.80 24.20 -21.64
N ALA A 370 50.86 24.19 -20.84
CA ALA A 370 52.24 24.28 -21.32
C ALA A 370 52.64 23.06 -22.16
N SER A 371 52.36 21.85 -21.67
CA SER A 371 52.81 20.61 -22.32
C SER A 371 51.78 19.98 -23.25
N ARG A 372 50.50 20.41 -23.18
CA ARG A 372 49.36 19.80 -23.89
C ARG A 372 49.18 18.32 -23.59
N ILE A 373 49.52 17.91 -22.37
CA ILE A 373 49.42 16.53 -21.89
C ILE A 373 48.20 16.41 -20.97
N LEU A 374 47.37 15.40 -21.24
CA LEU A 374 46.37 14.90 -20.32
C LEU A 374 47.02 13.84 -19.42
N THR A 375 46.98 14.07 -18.12
CA THR A 375 47.39 13.13 -17.07
C THR A 375 46.16 12.61 -16.37
N VAL A 376 46.00 11.28 -16.38
CA VAL A 376 44.94 10.57 -15.65
C VAL A 376 45.58 9.61 -14.66
N GLN A 377 45.22 9.71 -13.38
CA GLN A 377 45.50 8.67 -12.38
C GLN A 377 44.20 8.14 -11.78
N ALA A 378 44.10 6.83 -11.59
CA ALA A 378 42.95 6.19 -10.97
C ALA A 378 43.32 4.92 -10.19
N THR A 379 42.46 4.50 -9.28
CA THR A 379 42.51 3.19 -8.60
C THR A 379 41.26 2.37 -8.92
N SER A 380 41.41 1.05 -8.80
CA SER A 380 40.34 0.06 -8.94
C SER A 380 40.19 -0.68 -7.61
N SER A 381 38.97 -1.02 -7.21
CA SER A 381 38.75 -1.84 -6.03
C SER A 381 39.11 -3.31 -6.27
N ASP A 382 38.94 -3.81 -7.49
CA ASP A 382 39.31 -5.18 -7.87
C ASP A 382 40.83 -5.41 -7.93
N PHE A 383 41.66 -4.37 -8.03
CA PHE A 383 43.13 -4.51 -7.91
C PHE A 383 43.54 -5.18 -6.59
N PHE A 384 42.90 -4.80 -5.47
CA PHE A 384 43.23 -5.33 -4.15
C PHE A 384 42.80 -6.78 -3.94
N ASN A 385 41.86 -7.26 -4.77
CA ASN A 385 41.36 -8.63 -4.74
C ASN A 385 42.20 -9.58 -5.61
N ASN A 386 42.70 -9.10 -6.75
CA ASN A 386 43.42 -9.93 -7.71
C ASN A 386 44.76 -9.30 -8.13
N PRO A 387 45.76 -9.21 -7.22
CA PRO A 387 47.07 -8.65 -7.56
C PRO A 387 47.83 -9.48 -8.62
N ILE A 388 47.38 -10.71 -8.90
CA ILE A 388 47.98 -11.62 -9.88
C ILE A 388 47.39 -11.38 -11.28
N ASN A 389 46.11 -11.04 -11.40
CA ASN A 389 45.43 -10.66 -12.64
C ASN A 389 44.60 -9.38 -12.43
N PRO A 390 45.25 -8.22 -12.32
CA PRO A 390 44.56 -6.96 -12.07
C PRO A 390 43.74 -6.52 -13.29
N PRO A 391 42.66 -5.75 -13.09
CA PRO A 391 41.84 -5.28 -14.20
C PRO A 391 42.60 -4.30 -15.10
N VAL A 392 42.24 -4.26 -16.39
CA VAL A 392 42.75 -3.24 -17.31
C VAL A 392 41.87 -2.00 -17.21
N LEU A 393 42.44 -0.87 -16.79
CA LEU A 393 41.76 0.41 -16.84
C LEU A 393 42.04 1.12 -18.17
N THR A 394 40.98 1.68 -18.77
CA THR A 394 41.06 2.38 -20.06
C THR A 394 40.42 3.76 -19.95
N VAL A 395 41.13 4.79 -20.41
CA VAL A 395 40.56 6.12 -20.58
C VAL A 395 39.89 6.18 -21.95
N THR A 396 38.58 6.42 -21.99
CA THR A 396 37.81 6.45 -23.23
C THR A 396 38.41 7.47 -24.22
N GLY A 397 38.76 7.01 -25.41
CA GLY A 397 39.36 7.85 -26.47
C GLY A 397 40.88 8.04 -26.38
N TYR A 398 41.53 7.58 -25.30
CA TYR A 398 42.98 7.72 -25.11
C TYR A 398 43.72 6.39 -24.90
N GLY A 399 43.02 5.32 -24.54
CA GLY A 399 43.57 3.96 -24.48
C GLY A 399 43.86 3.45 -23.06
N PRO A 400 44.54 2.30 -22.96
CA PRO A 400 44.78 1.62 -21.69
C PRO A 400 45.76 2.42 -20.82
N MET A 401 45.56 2.33 -19.50
CA MET A 401 46.43 2.92 -18.48
C MET A 401 47.51 1.92 -18.05
N THR A 402 48.65 2.44 -17.59
CA THR A 402 49.74 1.64 -17.04
C THR A 402 49.57 1.48 -15.53
N LEU A 403 49.52 0.24 -15.04
CA LEU A 403 49.47 -0.09 -13.61
C LEU A 403 50.85 -0.03 -12.98
N ASP A 404 50.97 0.65 -11.84
CA ASP A 404 52.06 0.44 -10.89
C ASP A 404 51.63 -0.62 -9.84
N PRO A 405 52.22 -1.84 -9.85
CA PRO A 405 51.80 -2.93 -8.98
C PRO A 405 52.17 -2.70 -7.50
N LEU A 406 53.07 -1.76 -7.19
CA LEU A 406 53.44 -1.46 -5.80
C LEU A 406 52.43 -0.54 -5.13
N THR A 407 51.85 0.39 -5.90
CA THR A 407 50.93 1.41 -5.38
C THR A 407 49.47 1.11 -5.73
N GLY A 408 49.21 0.28 -6.73
CA GLY A 408 47.87 0.02 -7.26
C GLY A 408 47.31 1.16 -8.10
N ILE A 409 48.15 2.15 -8.45
CA ILE A 409 47.75 3.32 -9.23
C ILE A 409 47.90 3.02 -10.72
N TYR A 410 46.84 3.26 -11.46
CA TYR A 410 46.86 3.28 -12.92
C TYR A 410 47.14 4.70 -13.39
N SER A 411 48.08 4.86 -14.32
CA SER A 411 48.46 6.17 -14.86
C SER A 411 48.40 6.17 -16.39
N LEU A 412 47.95 7.29 -16.95
CA LEU A 412 48.03 7.60 -18.37
C LEU A 412 48.55 9.02 -18.54
N SER A 413 49.50 9.19 -19.47
CA SER A 413 49.89 10.50 -19.99
C SER A 413 49.77 10.47 -21.50
N ALA A 414 48.82 11.25 -22.04
CA ALA A 414 48.52 11.26 -23.46
C ALA A 414 48.57 12.69 -24.02
N PRO A 415 49.25 12.93 -25.17
CA PRO A 415 49.21 14.21 -25.84
C PRO A 415 47.80 14.46 -26.42
N VAL A 416 47.27 15.67 -26.25
CA VAL A 416 45.99 16.06 -26.86
C VAL A 416 46.27 16.82 -28.16
N THR A 417 45.95 16.20 -29.30
CA THR A 417 46.31 16.68 -30.65
C THR A 417 45.34 17.70 -31.25
N ILE A 418 44.15 17.87 -30.67
CA ILE A 418 43.14 18.86 -31.03
C ILE A 418 43.10 19.94 -29.95
N ASN A 419 43.10 21.22 -30.33
CA ASN A 419 43.36 22.42 -29.49
C ASN A 419 42.41 22.68 -28.28
N ALA A 420 41.66 21.70 -27.79
CA ALA A 420 40.81 21.84 -26.62
C ALA A 420 40.94 20.63 -25.69
N ALA A 421 41.20 20.90 -24.41
CA ALA A 421 41.13 19.89 -23.35
C ALA A 421 39.72 19.31 -23.27
N PRO A 422 39.55 17.98 -23.07
CA PRO A 422 38.24 17.42 -22.85
C PRO A 422 37.66 17.96 -21.52
N PRO A 423 36.36 18.31 -21.46
CA PRO A 423 35.76 18.84 -20.24
C PRO A 423 35.61 17.79 -19.13
N ARG A 424 35.56 16.51 -19.51
CA ARG A 424 35.50 15.35 -18.63
C ARG A 424 36.29 14.20 -19.23
N ILE A 425 36.79 13.32 -18.38
CA ILE A 425 37.30 12.01 -18.77
C ILE A 425 36.41 10.92 -18.20
N GLN A 426 36.35 9.79 -18.89
CA GLN A 426 35.74 8.55 -18.40
C GLN A 426 36.82 7.47 -18.34
N VAL A 427 36.93 6.81 -17.20
CA VAL A 427 37.76 5.61 -17.02
C VAL A 427 36.82 4.41 -16.93
N THR A 428 37.18 3.33 -17.61
CA THR A 428 36.43 2.05 -17.62
C THR A 428 37.32 0.91 -17.15
N SER A 429 36.72 -0.10 -16.50
CA SER A 429 37.40 -1.30 -16.03
C SER A 429 37.04 -2.51 -16.90
N SER A 430 38.02 -3.38 -17.18
CA SER A 430 37.80 -4.60 -17.97
C SER A 430 36.89 -5.63 -17.27
N VAL A 431 36.67 -5.50 -15.97
CA VAL A 431 35.77 -6.35 -15.18
C VAL A 431 34.42 -5.68 -14.89
N GLY A 432 34.12 -4.59 -15.60
CA GLY A 432 32.89 -3.81 -15.47
C GLY A 432 33.06 -2.66 -14.47
N GLY A 433 32.32 -1.58 -14.66
CA GLY A 433 32.47 -0.34 -13.88
C GLY A 433 33.11 0.78 -14.69
N SER A 434 32.67 2.00 -14.40
CA SER A 434 33.22 3.21 -15.00
C SER A 434 33.04 4.39 -14.08
N GLU A 435 33.97 5.34 -14.11
CA GLU A 435 33.89 6.59 -13.36
C GLU A 435 34.15 7.77 -14.30
N THR A 436 33.54 8.92 -14.01
CA THR A 436 33.74 10.14 -14.80
C THR A 436 34.19 11.28 -13.91
N ALA A 437 35.18 12.05 -14.36
CA ALA A 437 35.65 13.21 -13.61
C ALA A 437 35.81 14.43 -14.52
N PRO A 438 35.52 15.65 -14.02
CA PRO A 438 35.89 16.88 -14.72
C PRO A 438 37.41 16.99 -14.81
N VAL A 439 37.90 17.55 -15.91
CA VAL A 439 39.35 17.74 -16.10
C VAL A 439 39.76 19.08 -15.50
N ALA A 440 40.71 19.03 -14.57
CA ALA A 440 41.37 20.20 -14.01
C ALA A 440 42.39 20.76 -15.00
N ILE A 441 42.39 22.07 -15.21
CA ILE A 441 43.39 22.74 -16.04
C ILE A 441 44.55 23.17 -15.14
N VAL A 442 45.77 22.76 -15.52
CA VAL A 442 46.99 23.15 -14.82
C VAL A 442 47.89 23.96 -15.76
N PRO A 443 48.72 24.88 -15.23
CA PRO A 443 49.64 25.69 -16.02
C PRO A 443 50.53 24.89 -16.99
#